data_AF-A0A7M2SVD8-F1
#
_entry.id   AF-A0A7M2SVD8-F1
#
_cell.length_a   1.000
_cell.length_b   1.000
_cell.length_c   1.000
_cell.angle_alpha   90.00
_cell.angle_beta   90.00
_cell.angle_gamma   90.00
#
_symmetry.space_group_name_H-M   'P 1'
#
loop_
_entity.id
_entity.type
_entity.pdbx_description
1 polymer ?
#
loop_
_entity_poly.entity_id
_entity_poly.type
_entity_poly.pdbx_seq_one_letter_code
_entity_poly.pdbx_strand_id
1 'polypeptide(L)'
;MISAISHATTAAPLAALLPARRGKAWTVGPAPYVIRNNAATSRITDGRRSLIVVEEGDRVELYADRPDLFPVTPDAVVGGTDPASLATLATRALRWILPDLDRDVVQAIAQEPAHRTDGLKAWERVMHHKGTALTEFGFHLIDHGANPQSSERLDGPGLEWTADSGAEWGVWAHGVAANFHLTYEGPLSGLYGALPVLLPPLDGHVSTDAGSAFTRHLTDRFAQLQPVDADEVEFGGYHDLHGWIALPSRAELGDPVDDGTRVCAQVGPVGIDFLLAAAAHLV
;
A
#
# COMPACT_ATOMS: atom_id res chain seq x y z
N MET A 1 42.13 -8.70 -4.79
CA MET A 1 41.48 -9.65 -3.85
C MET A 1 39.98 -9.51 -4.11
N ILE A 2 39.36 -10.48 -4.78
CA ILE A 2 37.92 -10.43 -5.07
C ILE A 2 37.22 -10.83 -3.77
N SER A 3 36.65 -9.86 -3.05
CA SER A 3 35.82 -10.16 -1.88
C SER A 3 34.62 -10.97 -2.35
N ALA A 4 34.36 -12.11 -1.72
CA ALA A 4 33.15 -12.87 -1.99
C ALA A 4 31.95 -11.98 -1.63
N ILE A 5 31.02 -11.79 -2.57
CA ILE A 5 29.76 -11.11 -2.28
C ILE A 5 29.03 -11.99 -1.26
N SER A 6 28.99 -11.56 -0.01
CA SER A 6 28.15 -12.19 1.01
C SER A 6 26.69 -11.89 0.70
N HIS A 7 25.83 -12.89 0.86
CA HIS A 7 24.39 -12.72 0.68
C HIS A 7 23.75 -12.16 1.95
N ALA A 8 22.88 -11.17 1.79
CA ALA A 8 22.07 -10.63 2.88
C ALA A 8 21.16 -11.73 3.43
N THR A 9 21.24 -11.98 4.74
CA THR A 9 20.54 -13.07 5.45
C THR A 9 19.06 -12.78 5.68
N THR A 10 18.69 -11.51 5.77
CA THR A 10 17.32 -11.00 5.95
C THR A 10 16.54 -10.92 4.65
N ALA A 11 17.18 -11.09 3.48
CA ALA A 11 16.51 -11.00 2.19
C ALA A 11 15.41 -12.08 2.01
N ALA A 12 15.65 -13.33 2.45
CA ALA A 12 14.64 -14.39 2.36
C ALA A 12 13.46 -14.18 3.33
N PRO A 13 13.69 -13.88 4.63
CA PRO A 13 12.62 -13.48 5.53
C PRO A 13 11.81 -12.27 5.03
N LEU A 14 12.46 -11.24 4.48
CA LEU A 14 11.79 -10.08 3.92
C LEU A 14 10.93 -10.44 2.70
N ALA A 15 11.46 -11.27 1.78
CA ALA A 15 10.72 -11.73 0.60
C ALA A 15 9.43 -12.49 0.97
N ALA A 16 9.46 -13.26 2.07
CA ALA A 16 8.31 -14.02 2.55
C ALA A 16 7.19 -13.13 3.13
N LEU A 17 7.49 -11.88 3.49
CA LEU A 17 6.50 -10.90 3.98
C LEU A 17 5.82 -10.12 2.84
N LEU A 18 6.31 -10.26 1.60
CA LEU A 18 5.71 -9.61 0.44
C LEU A 18 4.70 -10.55 -0.23
N PRO A 19 3.54 -10.04 -0.67
CA PRO A 19 2.52 -10.86 -1.31
C PRO A 19 3.03 -11.39 -2.65
N ALA A 20 2.67 -12.63 -2.94
CA ALA A 20 2.91 -13.22 -4.25
C ALA A 20 1.92 -12.64 -5.27
N ARG A 21 2.43 -12.16 -6.41
CA ARG A 21 1.56 -11.67 -7.48
C ARG A 21 1.37 -12.69 -8.58
N ARG A 22 0.12 -12.99 -8.95
CA ARG A 22 -0.28 -13.93 -10.02
C ARG A 22 0.37 -15.30 -9.83
N GLY A 23 0.40 -15.77 -8.58
CA GLY A 23 1.06 -17.03 -8.19
C GLY A 23 2.59 -17.00 -8.28
N LYS A 24 3.21 -15.84 -8.46
CA LYS A 24 4.67 -15.68 -8.45
C LYS A 24 5.12 -15.08 -7.13
N ALA A 25 5.74 -15.92 -6.30
CA ALA A 25 6.42 -15.49 -5.10
C ALA A 25 7.68 -14.69 -5.45
N TRP A 26 8.08 -13.82 -4.53
CA TRP A 26 9.36 -13.13 -4.59
C TRP A 26 10.51 -14.13 -4.43
N THR A 27 11.50 -14.04 -5.32
CA THR A 27 12.67 -14.91 -5.34
C THR A 27 13.91 -14.15 -4.92
N VAL A 28 14.79 -14.80 -4.16
CA VAL A 28 16.05 -14.20 -3.68
C VAL A 28 17.21 -14.74 -4.49
N GLY A 29 18.11 -13.85 -4.90
CA GLY A 29 19.31 -14.19 -5.64
C GLY A 29 20.46 -13.21 -5.41
N PRO A 30 21.60 -13.40 -6.11
CA PRO A 30 22.69 -12.46 -6.08
C PRO A 30 22.25 -11.11 -6.64
N ALA A 31 22.70 -10.01 -6.01
CA ALA A 31 22.53 -8.70 -6.59
C ALA A 31 23.47 -8.52 -7.81
N PRO A 32 23.01 -7.86 -8.88
CA PRO A 32 23.80 -7.66 -10.09
C PRO A 32 24.97 -6.70 -9.89
N TYR A 33 24.95 -5.89 -8.83
CA TYR A 33 25.97 -4.93 -8.47
C TYR A 33 26.05 -4.77 -6.95
N VAL A 34 27.18 -4.23 -6.47
CA VAL A 34 27.42 -3.93 -5.05
C VAL A 34 27.04 -2.48 -4.80
N ILE A 35 26.19 -2.23 -3.80
CA ILE A 35 25.78 -0.86 -3.40
C ILE A 35 26.73 -0.30 -2.32
N ARG A 36 27.06 -1.12 -1.31
CA ARG A 36 27.95 -0.77 -0.21
C ARG A 36 29.17 -1.68 -0.19
N ASN A 37 30.36 -1.10 -0.04
CA ASN A 37 31.58 -1.88 0.04
C ASN A 37 31.55 -2.77 1.29
N ASN A 38 31.84 -4.07 1.12
CA ASN A 38 31.89 -5.07 2.20
C ASN A 38 30.56 -5.35 2.92
N ALA A 39 29.42 -4.87 2.41
CA ALA A 39 28.10 -5.21 2.93
C ALA A 39 27.54 -6.45 2.23
N ALA A 40 26.80 -7.27 2.98
CA ALA A 40 26.10 -8.40 2.40
C ALA A 40 24.93 -7.89 1.55
N THR A 41 24.82 -8.36 0.31
CA THR A 41 23.86 -7.81 -0.67
C THR A 41 23.13 -8.92 -1.41
N SER A 42 21.81 -8.83 -1.45
CA SER A 42 20.94 -9.76 -2.18
C SER A 42 19.88 -8.99 -2.99
N ARG A 43 19.41 -9.58 -4.07
CA ARG A 43 18.27 -9.08 -4.85
C ARG A 43 17.04 -9.93 -4.57
N ILE A 44 15.91 -9.26 -4.35
CA ILE A 44 14.59 -9.88 -4.28
C ILE A 44 13.82 -9.48 -5.55
N THR A 45 13.25 -10.43 -6.30
CA THR A 45 12.52 -10.14 -7.54
C THR A 45 11.33 -11.07 -7.79
N ASP A 46 10.26 -10.51 -8.36
CA ASP A 46 9.12 -11.25 -8.93
C ASP A 46 9.24 -11.45 -10.48
N GLY A 47 10.39 -11.06 -11.04
CA GLY A 47 10.70 -11.06 -12.48
C GLY A 47 10.29 -9.79 -13.23
N ARG A 48 9.50 -8.89 -12.60
CA ARG A 48 9.13 -7.58 -13.17
C ARG A 48 9.69 -6.43 -12.35
N ARG A 49 9.58 -6.55 -11.04
CA ARG A 49 10.03 -5.60 -10.03
C ARG A 49 11.18 -6.22 -9.26
N SER A 50 12.02 -5.38 -8.71
CA SER A 50 13.19 -5.83 -7.98
C SER A 50 13.53 -4.87 -6.86
N LEU A 51 13.95 -5.46 -5.76
CA LEU A 51 14.46 -4.77 -4.58
C LEU A 51 15.87 -5.25 -4.32
N ILE A 52 16.77 -4.36 -3.90
CA ILE A 52 18.09 -4.73 -3.39
C ILE A 52 18.09 -4.57 -1.88
N VAL A 53 18.46 -5.64 -1.18
CA VAL A 53 18.64 -5.67 0.27
C VAL A 53 20.12 -5.60 0.56
N VAL A 54 20.52 -4.66 1.39
CA VAL A 54 21.89 -4.49 1.87
C VAL A 54 21.92 -4.61 3.39
N GLU A 55 22.81 -5.45 3.89
CA GLU A 55 23.06 -5.66 5.32
C GLU A 55 24.47 -5.18 5.67
N GLU A 56 24.54 -4.19 6.55
CA GLU A 56 25.78 -3.65 7.10
C GLU A 56 25.70 -3.63 8.62
N GLY A 57 26.29 -4.63 9.27
CA GLY A 57 26.19 -4.79 10.72
C GLY A 57 24.76 -5.15 11.16
N ASP A 58 24.17 -4.31 12.00
CA ASP A 58 22.77 -4.42 12.47
C ASP A 58 21.79 -3.62 11.61
N ARG A 59 22.26 -2.94 10.58
CA ARG A 59 21.44 -2.10 9.69
C ARG A 59 21.03 -2.88 8.44
N VAL A 60 19.74 -2.82 8.12
CA VAL A 60 19.19 -3.33 6.87
C VAL A 60 18.69 -2.15 6.04
N GLU A 61 19.23 -2.02 4.83
CA GLU A 61 18.83 -1.03 3.83
C GLU A 61 18.07 -1.72 2.71
N LEU A 62 17.01 -1.07 2.24
CA LEU A 62 16.20 -1.52 1.10
C LEU A 62 16.21 -0.47 0.00
N TYR A 63 16.43 -0.93 -1.21
CA TYR A 63 16.48 -0.11 -2.42
C TYR A 63 15.52 -0.64 -3.47
N ALA A 64 14.83 0.26 -4.17
CA ALA A 64 14.19 -0.04 -5.44
C ALA A 64 15.26 -0.21 -6.53
N ASP A 65 15.25 -1.35 -7.22
CA ASP A 65 16.15 -1.61 -8.35
C ASP A 65 15.56 -0.97 -9.62
N ARG A 66 15.95 0.28 -9.86
CA ARG A 66 15.52 1.08 -11.01
C ARG A 66 16.62 1.03 -12.09
N PRO A 67 16.37 0.47 -13.29
CA PRO A 67 17.43 0.22 -14.29
C PRO A 67 18.25 1.46 -14.71
N ASP A 68 17.63 2.65 -14.68
CA ASP A 68 18.24 3.91 -15.13
C ASP A 68 18.83 4.75 -13.98
N LEU A 69 18.74 4.28 -12.73
CA LEU A 69 19.15 5.03 -11.55
C LEU A 69 20.04 4.16 -10.66
N PHE A 70 21.31 4.54 -10.52
CA PHE A 70 22.16 3.89 -9.54
C PHE A 70 21.72 4.29 -8.13
N PRO A 71 21.37 3.32 -7.25
CA PRO A 71 20.87 3.63 -5.92
C PRO A 71 21.97 4.20 -5.03
N VAL A 72 21.89 5.49 -4.71
CA VAL A 72 22.85 6.18 -3.81
C VAL A 72 22.31 6.35 -2.39
N THR A 73 20.98 6.44 -2.25
CA THR A 73 20.26 6.60 -0.98
C THR A 73 19.25 5.47 -0.84
N PRO A 74 19.18 4.79 0.31
CA PRO A 74 18.18 3.75 0.53
C PRO A 74 16.77 4.32 0.53
N ASP A 75 15.83 3.60 -0.09
CA ASP A 75 14.40 3.96 -0.07
C ASP A 75 13.80 3.66 1.32
N ALA A 76 14.34 2.68 2.06
CA ALA A 76 14.00 2.46 3.47
C ALA A 76 15.17 1.86 4.27
N VAL A 77 15.21 2.14 5.58
CA VAL A 77 16.25 1.65 6.50
C VAL A 77 15.66 1.25 7.85
N VAL A 78 16.13 0.15 8.42
CA VAL A 78 15.86 -0.25 9.80
C VAL A 78 17.16 -0.58 10.54
N GLY A 79 17.18 -0.30 11.84
CA GLY A 79 18.30 -0.62 12.75
C GLY A 79 18.05 -1.93 13.48
N GLY A 80 17.96 -3.03 12.75
CA GLY A 80 17.80 -4.37 13.29
C GLY A 80 17.57 -5.42 12.21
N THR A 81 17.95 -6.67 12.50
CA THR A 81 17.68 -7.85 11.66
C THR A 81 16.59 -8.76 12.24
N ASP A 82 15.97 -8.34 13.34
CA ASP A 82 14.89 -9.07 14.02
C ASP A 82 13.57 -9.02 13.21
N PRO A 83 12.62 -9.94 13.49
CA PRO A 83 11.37 -10.01 12.74
C PRO A 83 10.53 -8.73 12.74
N ALA A 84 10.55 -7.92 13.81
CA ALA A 84 9.76 -6.70 13.88
C ALA A 84 10.38 -5.59 13.01
N SER A 85 11.71 -5.51 12.98
CA SER A 85 12.44 -4.63 12.05
C SER A 85 12.15 -5.01 10.59
N LEU A 86 12.13 -6.30 10.26
CA LEU A 86 11.81 -6.76 8.89
C LEU A 86 10.34 -6.54 8.52
N ALA A 87 9.41 -6.73 9.46
CA ALA A 87 8.01 -6.38 9.26
C ALA A 87 7.84 -4.89 8.97
N THR A 88 8.54 -4.03 9.71
CA THR A 88 8.55 -2.58 9.45
C THR A 88 9.07 -2.25 8.05
N LEU A 89 10.14 -2.93 7.62
CA LEU A 89 10.72 -2.75 6.30
C LEU A 89 9.78 -3.22 5.18
N ALA A 90 9.10 -4.36 5.39
CA ALA A 90 8.07 -4.87 4.47
C ALA A 90 6.88 -3.91 4.35
N THR A 91 6.37 -3.38 5.47
CA THR A 91 5.28 -2.39 5.46
C THR A 91 5.67 -1.14 4.67
N ARG A 92 6.89 -0.62 4.84
CA ARG A 92 7.40 0.52 4.04
C ARG A 92 7.52 0.18 2.56
N ALA A 93 7.96 -1.05 2.24
CA ALA A 93 8.04 -1.51 0.86
C ALA A 93 6.65 -1.55 0.20
N LEU A 94 5.65 -2.11 0.88
CA LEU A 94 4.27 -2.20 0.39
C LEU A 94 3.62 -0.84 0.19
N ARG A 95 3.88 0.11 1.11
CA ARG A 95 3.23 1.42 1.07
C ARG A 95 3.86 2.38 0.06
N TRP A 96 5.18 2.38 -0.12
CA TRP A 96 5.87 3.43 -0.90
C TRP A 96 6.70 2.89 -2.05
N ILE A 97 7.54 1.88 -1.78
CA ILE A 97 8.55 1.43 -2.73
C ILE A 97 7.93 0.66 -3.90
N LEU A 98 7.02 -0.29 -3.62
CA LEU A 98 6.36 -1.07 -4.65
C LEU A 98 5.40 -0.24 -5.50
N PRO A 99 4.59 0.69 -4.93
CA PRO A 99 3.80 1.63 -5.74
C PRO A 99 4.63 2.49 -6.69
N ASP A 100 5.81 2.95 -6.28
CA ASP A 100 6.72 3.68 -7.15
C ASP A 100 7.29 2.80 -8.28
N LEU A 101 7.67 1.55 -7.98
CA LEU A 101 8.07 0.59 -9.01
C LEU A 101 6.93 0.25 -9.98
N ASP A 102 5.68 0.15 -9.48
CA ASP A 102 4.51 -0.06 -10.33
C ASP A 102 4.25 1.17 -11.23
N ARG A 103 4.56 2.39 -10.77
CA ARG A 103 4.51 3.60 -11.60
C ARG A 103 5.46 3.51 -12.79
N ASP A 104 6.70 3.07 -12.56
CA ASP A 104 7.69 2.89 -13.63
C ASP A 104 7.21 1.83 -14.65
N VAL A 105 6.62 0.73 -14.18
CA VAL A 105 6.02 -0.31 -15.04
C VAL A 105 4.86 0.25 -15.87
N VAL A 106 3.94 1.00 -15.26
CA VAL A 106 2.80 1.62 -15.96
C VAL A 106 3.28 2.64 -16.99
N GLN A 107 4.31 3.44 -16.66
CA GLN A 107 4.91 4.38 -17.59
C GLN A 107 5.56 3.66 -18.77
N ALA A 108 6.28 2.56 -18.53
CA ALA A 108 6.83 1.74 -19.60
C ALA A 108 5.73 1.19 -20.54
N ILE A 109 4.63 0.65 -19.98
CA ILE A 109 3.47 0.16 -20.75
C ILE A 109 2.84 1.27 -21.60
N ALA A 110 2.72 2.48 -21.05
CA ALA A 110 2.18 3.64 -21.77
C ALA A 110 3.08 4.06 -22.94
N GLN A 111 4.40 3.90 -22.80
CA GLN A 111 5.40 4.27 -23.80
C GLN A 111 5.69 3.16 -24.83
N GLU A 112 5.18 1.95 -24.64
CA GLU A 112 5.37 0.86 -25.60
C GLU A 112 4.83 1.22 -27.00
N PRO A 113 5.61 0.99 -28.08
CA PRO A 113 5.16 1.29 -29.43
C PRO A 113 3.94 0.46 -29.84
N ALA A 114 2.90 1.12 -30.36
CA ALA A 114 1.61 0.50 -30.70
C ALA A 114 1.69 -0.69 -31.68
N HIS A 115 2.75 -0.79 -32.49
CA HIS A 115 2.97 -1.88 -33.44
C HIS A 115 3.36 -3.21 -32.79
N ARG A 116 3.66 -3.24 -31.48
CA ARG A 116 4.00 -4.49 -30.75
C ARG A 116 2.84 -5.09 -29.97
N THR A 117 1.71 -4.40 -29.85
CA THR A 117 0.63 -4.76 -28.93
C THR A 117 -0.74 -4.56 -29.59
N ASP A 118 -1.17 -5.52 -30.41
CA ASP A 118 -2.53 -5.73 -30.95
C ASP A 118 -3.38 -4.49 -31.35
N GLY A 119 -2.74 -3.35 -31.65
CA GLY A 119 -3.40 -2.08 -31.96
C GLY A 119 -3.98 -1.30 -30.77
N LEU A 120 -3.77 -1.74 -29.51
CA LEU A 120 -4.30 -1.04 -28.33
C LEU A 120 -3.62 0.32 -28.10
N LYS A 121 -4.42 1.34 -27.76
CA LYS A 121 -3.93 2.65 -27.34
C LYS A 121 -3.23 2.55 -25.98
N ALA A 122 -2.31 3.47 -25.70
CA ALA A 122 -1.55 3.50 -24.43
C ALA A 122 -2.45 3.42 -23.18
N TRP A 123 -3.54 4.20 -23.16
CA TRP A 123 -4.56 4.17 -22.10
C TRP A 123 -5.17 2.76 -21.90
N GLU A 124 -5.56 2.10 -22.98
CA GLU A 124 -6.23 0.79 -22.93
C GLU A 124 -5.28 -0.28 -22.37
N ARG A 125 -3.98 -0.20 -22.69
CA ARG A 125 -2.97 -1.10 -22.14
C ARG A 125 -2.77 -0.89 -20.63
N VAL A 126 -2.70 0.36 -20.19
CA VAL A 126 -2.62 0.70 -18.75
C VAL A 126 -3.86 0.19 -18.02
N MET A 127 -5.06 0.43 -18.56
CA MET A 127 -6.29 -0.04 -17.94
C MET A 127 -6.42 -1.55 -17.94
N HIS A 128 -5.98 -2.25 -18.99
CA HIS A 128 -5.90 -3.71 -18.99
C HIS A 128 -4.95 -4.24 -17.90
N HIS A 129 -3.79 -3.58 -17.71
CA HIS A 129 -2.87 -3.93 -16.63
C HIS A 129 -3.50 -3.75 -15.24
N LYS A 130 -4.14 -2.60 -14.99
CA LYS A 130 -4.85 -2.31 -13.73
C LYS A 130 -6.01 -3.27 -13.51
N GLY A 131 -6.78 -3.58 -14.55
CA GLY A 131 -7.87 -4.56 -14.50
C GLY A 131 -7.38 -5.95 -14.09
N THR A 132 -6.24 -6.39 -14.62
CA THR A 132 -5.64 -7.68 -14.19
C THR A 132 -5.24 -7.67 -12.71
N ALA A 133 -4.74 -6.54 -12.21
CA ALA A 133 -4.40 -6.37 -10.80
C ALA A 133 -5.66 -6.38 -9.90
N LEU A 134 -6.74 -5.72 -10.33
CA LEU A 134 -8.03 -5.77 -9.65
C LEU A 134 -8.62 -7.17 -9.64
N THR A 135 -8.59 -7.90 -10.75
CA THR A 135 -9.06 -9.30 -10.80
C THR A 135 -8.31 -10.18 -9.79
N GLU A 136 -7.00 -10.01 -9.69
CA GLU A 136 -6.15 -10.70 -8.72
C GLU A 136 -6.56 -10.38 -7.27
N PHE A 137 -6.77 -9.10 -6.94
CA PHE A 137 -7.25 -8.71 -5.62
C PHE A 137 -8.68 -9.21 -5.35
N GLY A 138 -9.56 -9.22 -6.34
CA GLY A 138 -10.91 -9.77 -6.23
C GLY A 138 -10.91 -11.25 -5.86
N PHE A 139 -10.04 -12.06 -6.47
CA PHE A 139 -9.87 -13.46 -6.03
C PHE A 139 -9.34 -13.56 -4.61
N HIS A 140 -8.41 -12.69 -4.22
CA HIS A 140 -7.90 -12.69 -2.86
C HIS A 140 -8.97 -12.30 -1.82
N LEU A 141 -9.84 -11.35 -2.14
CA LEU A 141 -11.01 -11.01 -1.33
C LEU A 141 -11.96 -12.21 -1.17
N ILE A 142 -12.20 -12.96 -2.26
CA ILE A 142 -13.01 -14.20 -2.22
C ILE A 142 -12.37 -15.25 -1.30
N ASP A 143 -11.05 -15.42 -1.35
CA ASP A 143 -10.33 -16.34 -0.46
C ASP A 143 -10.50 -15.98 1.02
N HIS A 144 -10.72 -14.69 1.33
CA HIS A 144 -11.03 -14.19 2.67
C HIS A 144 -12.53 -14.11 2.98
N GLY A 145 -13.41 -14.57 2.07
CA GLY A 145 -14.85 -14.70 2.31
C GLY A 145 -15.72 -13.55 1.79
N ALA A 146 -15.14 -12.53 1.16
CA ALA A 146 -15.92 -11.45 0.54
C ALA A 146 -16.52 -11.87 -0.82
N ASN A 147 -17.52 -11.11 -1.27
CA ASN A 147 -18.14 -11.28 -2.59
C ASN A 147 -17.99 -10.00 -3.43
N PRO A 148 -16.80 -9.74 -4.00
CA PRO A 148 -16.55 -8.54 -4.79
C PRO A 148 -17.28 -8.55 -6.13
N GLN A 149 -17.86 -7.41 -6.48
CA GLN A 149 -18.52 -7.16 -7.75
C GLN A 149 -17.75 -6.12 -8.55
N SER A 150 -17.60 -6.36 -9.86
CA SER A 150 -17.05 -5.36 -10.77
C SER A 150 -18.03 -4.21 -10.93
N SER A 151 -17.53 -2.99 -10.78
CA SER A 151 -18.33 -1.77 -10.85
C SER A 151 -17.57 -0.68 -11.63
N GLU A 152 -18.31 0.26 -12.22
CA GLU A 152 -17.75 1.41 -12.95
C GLU A 152 -18.33 2.69 -12.35
N ARG A 153 -17.45 3.55 -11.83
CA ARG A 153 -17.80 4.87 -11.26
C ARG A 153 -17.14 5.98 -12.06
N LEU A 154 -17.49 7.23 -11.74
CA LEU A 154 -16.78 8.41 -12.20
C LEU A 154 -15.27 8.34 -11.92
N ASP A 155 -14.90 7.67 -10.82
CA ASP A 155 -13.52 7.45 -10.39
C ASP A 155 -12.77 6.36 -11.19
N GLY A 156 -13.46 5.68 -12.11
CA GLY A 156 -12.93 4.61 -12.95
C GLY A 156 -13.50 3.23 -12.63
N PRO A 157 -13.04 2.18 -13.35
CA PRO A 157 -13.42 0.80 -13.06
C PRO A 157 -12.84 0.33 -11.73
N GLY A 158 -13.57 -0.53 -11.04
CA GLY A 158 -13.20 -0.98 -9.70
C GLY A 158 -13.89 -2.26 -9.27
N LEU A 159 -13.71 -2.58 -7.99
CA LEU A 159 -14.45 -3.61 -7.28
C LEU A 159 -15.18 -2.99 -6.09
N GLU A 160 -16.37 -3.48 -5.81
CA GLU A 160 -17.14 -3.14 -4.61
C GLU A 160 -17.57 -4.42 -3.88
N TRP A 161 -17.60 -4.38 -2.55
CA TRP A 161 -18.06 -5.50 -1.73
C TRP A 161 -18.65 -5.00 -0.43
N THR A 162 -19.46 -5.86 0.20
CA THR A 162 -20.02 -5.58 1.53
C THR A 162 -19.38 -6.54 2.52
N ALA A 163 -18.78 -5.98 3.57
CA ALA A 163 -18.24 -6.72 4.71
C ALA A 163 -19.36 -7.26 5.60
N ASP A 164 -19.05 -8.24 6.45
CA ASP A 164 -20.03 -8.83 7.39
C ASP A 164 -20.61 -7.80 8.38
N SER A 165 -19.88 -6.71 8.64
CA SER A 165 -20.35 -5.57 9.43
C SER A 165 -21.43 -4.73 8.75
N GLY A 166 -21.79 -5.06 7.50
CA GLY A 166 -22.68 -4.26 6.65
C GLY A 166 -22.00 -3.02 6.07
N ALA A 167 -20.68 -2.91 6.17
CA ALA A 167 -19.93 -1.83 5.57
C ALA A 167 -19.68 -2.07 4.08
N GLU A 168 -19.81 -1.03 3.28
CA GLU A 168 -19.52 -1.04 1.86
C GLU A 168 -18.09 -0.59 1.62
N TRP A 169 -17.30 -1.46 0.99
CA TRP A 169 -15.95 -1.18 0.55
C TRP A 169 -15.91 -1.07 -0.96
N GLY A 170 -14.98 -0.25 -1.47
CA GLY A 170 -14.71 -0.17 -2.89
C GLY A 170 -13.24 0.12 -3.18
N VAL A 171 -12.74 -0.37 -4.31
CA VAL A 171 -11.40 -0.04 -4.80
C VAL A 171 -11.47 0.41 -6.25
N TRP A 172 -10.88 1.56 -6.56
CA TRP A 172 -11.08 2.24 -7.84
C TRP A 172 -9.76 2.53 -8.55
N ALA A 173 -9.70 2.18 -9.85
CA ALA A 173 -8.57 2.48 -10.71
C ALA A 173 -8.68 3.90 -11.29
N HIS A 174 -8.24 4.91 -10.53
CA HIS A 174 -8.28 6.29 -11.01
C HIS A 174 -7.16 6.60 -12.02
N GLY A 175 -7.56 7.03 -13.23
CA GLY A 175 -6.65 7.56 -14.26
C GLY A 175 -5.49 6.64 -14.67
N VAL A 176 -4.43 7.27 -15.23
CA VAL A 176 -3.19 6.59 -15.69
C VAL A 176 -2.16 6.38 -14.59
N ALA A 177 -2.44 6.80 -13.35
CA ALA A 177 -1.57 6.50 -12.22
C ALA A 177 -1.59 4.98 -11.94
N ALA A 178 -0.47 4.43 -11.47
CA ALA A 178 -0.39 3.01 -11.11
C ALA A 178 -1.24 2.62 -9.90
N ASN A 179 -1.57 3.61 -9.06
CA ASN A 179 -2.22 3.41 -7.78
C ASN A 179 -3.76 3.34 -7.89
N PHE A 180 -4.37 2.92 -6.79
CA PHE A 180 -5.80 2.81 -6.60
C PHE A 180 -6.25 3.72 -5.45
N HIS A 181 -7.56 3.88 -5.30
CA HIS A 181 -8.18 4.47 -4.11
C HIS A 181 -9.10 3.44 -3.48
N LEU A 182 -8.98 3.24 -2.18
CA LEU A 182 -9.89 2.45 -1.36
C LEU A 182 -10.95 3.39 -0.77
N THR A 183 -12.21 3.02 -0.83
CA THR A 183 -13.32 3.75 -0.23
C THR A 183 -14.05 2.85 0.76
N TYR A 184 -14.60 3.48 1.79
CA TYR A 184 -15.38 2.84 2.83
C TYR A 184 -16.63 3.67 3.09
N GLU A 185 -17.77 3.02 3.23
CA GLU A 185 -18.99 3.60 3.78
C GLU A 185 -19.63 2.62 4.75
N GLY A 186 -19.78 3.00 6.02
CA GLY A 186 -20.30 2.08 7.03
C GLY A 186 -20.10 2.56 8.46
N PRO A 187 -20.37 1.72 9.47
CA PRO A 187 -20.19 2.08 10.87
C PRO A 187 -18.70 2.19 11.24
N LEU A 188 -18.34 3.04 12.20
CA LEU A 188 -16.94 3.17 12.67
C LEU A 188 -16.30 1.84 13.10
N SER A 189 -17.08 0.94 13.71
CA SER A 189 -16.66 -0.41 14.10
C SER A 189 -16.04 -1.22 12.96
N GLY A 190 -16.61 -1.15 11.76
CA GLY A 190 -16.05 -1.84 10.59
C GLY A 190 -14.71 -1.25 10.15
N LEU A 191 -14.57 0.07 10.25
CA LEU A 191 -13.33 0.77 9.87
C LEU A 191 -12.20 0.50 10.88
N TYR A 192 -12.50 0.32 12.17
CA TYR A 192 -11.50 0.03 13.19
C TYR A 192 -10.71 -1.26 12.98
N GLY A 193 -11.29 -2.26 12.30
CA GLY A 193 -10.58 -3.48 11.93
C GLY A 193 -9.45 -3.22 10.91
N ALA A 194 -9.63 -2.23 10.04
CA ALA A 194 -8.72 -1.89 8.95
C ALA A 194 -7.70 -0.80 9.31
N LEU A 195 -8.07 0.16 10.16
CA LEU A 195 -7.23 1.33 10.48
C LEU A 195 -5.80 1.00 10.96
N PRO A 196 -5.55 -0.02 11.79
CA PRO A 196 -4.18 -0.39 12.17
C PRO A 196 -3.27 -0.71 10.98
N VAL A 197 -3.83 -1.21 9.88
CA VAL A 197 -3.10 -1.54 8.65
C VAL A 197 -3.09 -0.36 7.67
N LEU A 198 -4.13 0.47 7.66
CA LEU A 198 -4.23 1.62 6.77
C LEU A 198 -3.46 2.85 7.29
N LEU A 199 -3.31 3.05 8.59
CA LEU A 199 -2.70 4.28 9.10
C LEU A 199 -1.17 4.26 9.03
N PRO A 200 -0.52 5.40 8.71
CA PRO A 200 0.92 5.57 8.85
C PRO A 200 1.39 5.25 10.28
N PRO A 201 2.67 4.90 10.49
CA PRO A 201 3.25 4.90 11.83
C PRO A 201 3.11 6.29 12.47
N LEU A 202 2.95 6.35 13.80
CA LEU A 202 2.82 7.62 14.52
C LEU A 202 4.15 8.38 14.51
N ASP A 203 4.24 9.47 13.76
CA ASP A 203 5.38 10.39 13.80
C ASP A 203 5.21 11.40 14.93
N GLY A 204 5.34 10.96 16.19
CA GLY A 204 5.58 11.80 17.38
C GLY A 204 4.65 13.00 17.63
N HIS A 205 3.57 13.13 16.86
CA HIS A 205 2.68 14.28 16.88
C HIS A 205 1.51 13.96 17.80
N VAL A 206 1.28 14.84 18.76
CA VAL A 206 0.11 14.81 19.64
C VAL A 206 -0.69 16.04 19.27
N SER A 207 -1.87 15.84 18.68
CA SER A 207 -2.79 16.94 18.41
C SER A 207 -3.14 17.63 19.73
N THR A 208 -3.09 18.95 19.74
CA THR A 208 -3.43 19.78 20.91
C THR A 208 -4.85 20.33 20.83
N ASP A 209 -5.59 20.00 19.76
CA ASP A 209 -6.90 20.57 19.50
C ASP A 209 -8.00 19.82 20.25
N ALA A 210 -8.98 20.56 20.78
CA ALA A 210 -10.01 20.01 21.64
C ALA A 210 -11.06 19.17 20.89
N GLY A 211 -11.06 19.20 19.55
CA GLY A 211 -11.89 18.38 18.66
C GLY A 211 -13.41 18.45 18.86
N SER A 212 -14.18 18.00 17.86
CA SER A 212 -15.59 17.69 18.06
C SER A 212 -15.72 16.34 18.80
N ALA A 213 -16.94 15.95 19.19
CA ALA A 213 -17.17 14.61 19.73
C ALA A 213 -16.72 13.51 18.74
N PHE A 214 -16.97 13.73 17.44
CA PHE A 214 -16.58 12.83 16.37
C PHE A 214 -15.06 12.73 16.23
N THR A 215 -14.37 13.87 16.09
CA THR A 215 -12.92 13.84 15.85
C THR A 215 -12.17 13.32 17.07
N ARG A 216 -12.60 13.67 18.29
CA ARG A 216 -12.03 13.08 19.53
C ARG A 216 -12.21 11.57 19.60
N HIS A 217 -13.39 11.05 19.27
CA HIS A 217 -13.67 9.62 19.30
C HIS A 217 -12.74 8.81 18.38
N LEU A 218 -12.28 9.43 17.29
CA LEU A 218 -11.27 8.88 16.39
C LEU A 218 -9.84 9.10 16.90
N THR A 219 -9.46 10.33 17.25
CA THR A 219 -8.08 10.69 17.60
C THR A 219 -7.62 10.12 18.95
N ASP A 220 -8.54 9.89 19.89
CA ASP A 220 -8.24 9.24 21.18
C ASP A 220 -7.79 7.77 20.98
N ARG A 221 -8.24 7.13 19.89
CA ARG A 221 -7.89 5.74 19.54
C ARG A 221 -6.70 5.69 18.58
N PHE A 222 -6.64 6.63 17.64
CA PHE A 222 -5.64 6.68 16.58
C PHE A 222 -5.01 8.06 16.52
N ALA A 223 -3.91 8.24 17.25
CA ALA A 223 -3.21 9.52 17.35
C ALA A 223 -2.61 10.01 16.02
N GLN A 224 -2.56 9.16 14.98
CA GLN A 224 -2.15 9.53 13.63
C GLN A 224 -3.19 10.35 12.86
N LEU A 225 -4.45 10.32 13.32
CA LEU A 225 -5.54 11.08 12.72
C LEU A 225 -5.44 12.54 13.15
N GLN A 226 -5.67 13.45 12.21
CA GLN A 226 -5.62 14.89 12.42
C GLN A 226 -6.98 15.50 12.12
N PRO A 227 -7.62 16.20 13.07
CA PRO A 227 -8.87 16.91 12.79
C PRO A 227 -8.67 17.98 11.72
N VAL A 228 -9.50 17.95 10.68
CA VAL A 228 -9.57 18.99 9.64
C VAL A 228 -10.65 20.01 10.00
N ASP A 229 -11.83 19.51 10.37
CA ASP A 229 -12.94 20.28 10.91
C ASP A 229 -13.73 19.47 11.97
N ALA A 230 -15.02 19.78 12.16
CA ALA A 230 -15.83 19.11 13.17
C ALA A 230 -16.33 17.72 12.72
N ASP A 231 -16.31 17.46 11.41
CA ASP A 231 -16.93 16.32 10.74
C ASP A 231 -15.92 15.48 9.95
N GLU A 232 -14.65 15.88 9.92
CA GLU A 232 -13.58 15.22 9.15
C GLU A 232 -12.26 15.14 9.91
N VAL A 233 -11.58 13.99 9.77
CA VAL A 233 -10.17 13.81 10.11
C VAL A 233 -9.39 13.35 8.89
N GLU A 234 -8.12 13.73 8.78
CA GLU A 234 -7.19 13.28 7.76
C GLU A 234 -6.01 12.51 8.35
N PHE A 235 -5.25 11.81 7.51
CA PHE A 235 -3.99 11.18 7.87
C PHE A 235 -3.07 11.05 6.65
N GLY A 236 -1.80 10.74 6.94
CA GLY A 236 -0.77 10.55 5.91
C GLY A 236 -0.06 11.85 5.53
N GLY A 237 0.91 11.73 4.62
CA GLY A 237 1.76 12.84 4.20
C GLY A 237 2.15 12.74 2.72
N TYR A 238 2.90 13.74 2.25
CA TYR A 238 3.36 13.80 0.86
C TYR A 238 4.28 12.59 0.56
N HIS A 239 3.80 11.67 -0.30
CA HIS A 239 4.38 10.37 -0.69
C HIS A 239 3.99 9.13 0.12
N ASP A 240 3.21 9.26 1.20
CA ASP A 240 2.59 8.11 1.88
C ASP A 240 1.14 7.93 1.40
N LEU A 241 0.60 6.76 1.72
CA LEU A 241 -0.81 6.51 1.83
C LEU A 241 -1.43 7.55 2.76
N HIS A 242 -2.40 8.28 2.23
CA HIS A 242 -3.13 9.32 2.93
C HIS A 242 -4.62 9.11 2.74
N GLY A 243 -5.41 9.88 3.45
CA GLY A 243 -6.84 9.74 3.37
C GLY A 243 -7.57 10.61 4.36
N TRP A 244 -8.89 10.47 4.31
CA TRP A 244 -9.80 11.17 5.19
C TRP A 244 -10.87 10.20 5.68
N ILE A 245 -11.43 10.52 6.84
CA ILE A 245 -12.59 9.87 7.44
C ILE A 245 -13.54 10.99 7.85
N ALA A 246 -14.76 10.96 7.32
CA ALA A 246 -15.74 12.01 7.54
C ALA A 246 -17.14 11.45 7.80
N LEU A 247 -17.99 12.26 8.42
CA LEU A 247 -19.42 11.96 8.48
C LEU A 247 -20.04 12.07 7.06
N PRO A 248 -20.99 11.19 6.68
CA PRO A 248 -21.64 11.25 5.37
C PRO A 248 -22.40 12.57 5.16
N SER A 249 -22.93 13.14 6.24
CA SER A 249 -23.55 14.46 6.24
C SER A 249 -23.33 15.20 7.57
N ARG A 250 -23.24 16.53 7.51
CA ARG A 250 -23.11 17.41 8.68
C ARG A 250 -24.28 17.32 9.68
N ALA A 251 -25.43 16.79 9.25
CA ALA A 251 -26.62 16.66 10.07
C ALA A 251 -26.59 15.42 10.99
N GLU A 252 -25.62 14.51 10.82
CA GLU A 252 -25.52 13.25 11.57
C GLU A 252 -24.73 13.35 12.88
N LEU A 253 -24.30 14.56 13.28
CA LEU A 253 -23.70 14.80 14.60
C LEU A 253 -24.75 14.64 15.72
N GLY A 254 -24.97 13.40 16.14
CA GLY A 254 -25.59 13.04 17.40
C GLY A 254 -24.53 12.89 18.49
N ASP A 255 -24.83 13.36 19.70
CA ASP A 255 -24.07 13.06 20.90
C ASP A 255 -24.86 11.98 21.69
N PRO A 256 -24.29 10.80 22.01
CA PRO A 256 -22.89 10.40 21.80
C PRO A 256 -22.57 9.86 20.41
N VAL A 257 -21.33 10.14 19.96
CA VAL A 257 -20.69 9.40 18.86
C VAL A 257 -20.26 8.03 19.41
N ASP A 258 -20.55 6.98 18.65
CA ASP A 258 -20.29 5.60 19.04
C ASP A 258 -19.75 4.77 17.86
N ASP A 259 -19.46 3.49 18.11
CA ASP A 259 -18.91 2.58 17.11
C ASP A 259 -19.92 2.20 16.00
N GLY A 260 -21.20 2.56 16.17
CA GLY A 260 -22.25 2.40 15.16
C GLY A 260 -22.42 3.63 14.25
N THR A 261 -21.77 4.74 14.58
CA THR A 261 -21.83 5.98 13.79
C THR A 261 -21.34 5.73 12.37
N ARG A 262 -22.15 6.09 11.38
CA ARG A 262 -21.79 5.94 9.96
C ARG A 262 -20.74 6.96 9.58
N VAL A 263 -19.76 6.51 8.79
CA VAL A 263 -18.70 7.33 8.22
C VAL A 263 -18.46 6.96 6.76
N CYS A 264 -17.92 7.91 6.03
CA CYS A 264 -17.26 7.68 4.75
C CYS A 264 -15.76 7.82 4.96
N ALA A 265 -14.96 6.99 4.29
CA ALA A 265 -13.53 7.18 4.24
C ALA A 265 -12.99 6.94 2.84
N GLN A 266 -11.92 7.64 2.50
CA GLN A 266 -11.14 7.40 1.30
C GLN A 266 -9.67 7.29 1.67
N VAL A 267 -9.00 6.31 1.10
CA VAL A 267 -7.58 6.04 1.34
C VAL A 267 -6.89 5.89 -0.01
N GLY A 268 -5.84 6.66 -0.23
CA GLY A 268 -5.05 6.62 -1.45
C GLY A 268 -3.81 7.51 -1.38
N PRO A 269 -2.87 7.37 -2.32
CA PRO A 269 -2.78 6.29 -3.28
C PRO A 269 -2.47 4.95 -2.59
N VAL A 270 -3.07 3.86 -3.06
CA VAL A 270 -2.77 2.49 -2.58
C VAL A 270 -2.22 1.62 -3.71
N GLY A 271 -1.17 0.85 -3.43
CA GLY A 271 -0.64 -0.16 -4.34
C GLY A 271 -1.40 -1.48 -4.24
N ILE A 272 -1.36 -2.30 -5.29
CA ILE A 272 -2.06 -3.60 -5.28
C ILE A 272 -1.45 -4.57 -4.27
N ASP A 273 -0.14 -4.57 -4.09
CA ASP A 273 0.53 -5.44 -3.10
C ASP A 273 0.11 -5.05 -1.67
N PHE A 274 -0.05 -3.76 -1.39
CA PHE A 274 -0.59 -3.32 -0.11
C PHE A 274 -2.03 -3.82 0.10
N LEU A 275 -2.88 -3.72 -0.92
CA LEU A 275 -4.25 -4.25 -0.86
C LEU A 275 -4.29 -5.76 -0.63
N LEU A 276 -3.42 -6.52 -1.31
CA LEU A 276 -3.29 -7.97 -1.11
C LEU A 276 -2.90 -8.28 0.34
N ALA A 277 -1.92 -7.56 0.90
CA ALA A 277 -1.51 -7.74 2.28
C ALA A 277 -2.59 -7.33 3.30
N ALA A 278 -3.44 -6.35 2.94
CA ALA A 278 -4.50 -5.83 3.79
C ALA A 278 -5.82 -6.59 3.68
N ALA A 279 -5.99 -7.49 2.70
CA ALA A 279 -7.30 -8.06 2.34
C ALA A 279 -8.08 -8.68 3.51
N ALA A 280 -7.39 -9.40 4.41
CA ALA A 280 -8.02 -10.00 5.59
C ALA A 280 -8.63 -8.97 6.57
N HIS A 281 -8.19 -7.71 6.50
CA HIS A 281 -8.70 -6.62 7.33
C HIS A 281 -9.83 -5.82 6.66
N LEU A 282 -10.15 -6.14 5.40
CA LEU A 282 -11.14 -5.43 4.59
C LEU A 282 -12.43 -6.25 4.38
N VAL A 283 -12.57 -7.42 5.01
CA VAL A 283 -13.72 -8.33 4.89
C VAL A 283 -14.49 -8.41 6.21
#